data_AF-A0A151NAN7-F1
#
_entry.id   AF-A0A151NAN7-F1
#
_cell.length_a   1.000
_cell.length_b   1.000
_cell.length_c   1.000
_cell.angle_alpha   90.00
_cell.angle_beta   90.00
_cell.angle_gamma   90.00
#
_symmetry.space_group_name_H-M   'P 1'
#
loop_
_entity.id
_entity.type
_entity.pdbx_description
1 polymer ?
#
loop_
_entity_poly.entity_id
_entity_poly.type
_entity_poly.pdbx_seq_one_letter_code
_entity_poly.pdbx_strand_id
1 'polypeptide(L)'
;MKTYERHCALFQSSVGVTIKQSLKRCIENEIVLTKFVLTSSENSRGDMQPVSLTPLLRTIRDERYMLGKELCIWGIQLSNQDIANLALLLELDGRTTYPFCSLEIIHTVIDAWSVERLGVALPVSNLRSIVLDYTNLIKYSEHLIELDLDGNAIGELCSADILDALKERLNEKMPNLNIKVTYQISSETFGSIFKNGKKSKSTRKKKKKTTK
;
A
#
# COMPACT_ATOMS: atom_id res chain seq x y z
N MET A 1 4.66 20.18 15.80
CA MET A 1 4.74 19.09 16.80
C MET A 1 3.51 19.04 17.70
N LYS A 2 3.22 20.10 18.48
CA LYS A 2 2.10 20.14 19.45
C LYS A 2 0.72 19.83 18.84
N THR A 3 0.44 20.33 17.63
CA THR A 3 -0.84 20.09 16.93
C THR A 3 -1.06 18.62 16.61
N TYR A 4 0.00 17.92 16.18
CA TYR A 4 -0.07 16.48 15.89
C TYR A 4 -0.35 15.67 17.15
N GLU A 5 0.38 15.93 18.23
CA GLU A 5 0.17 15.25 19.52
C GLU A 5 -1.25 15.48 20.07
N ARG A 6 -1.78 16.71 19.91
CA ARG A 6 -3.17 17.03 20.26
C ARG A 6 -4.16 16.22 19.44
N HIS A 7 -3.97 16.13 18.12
CA HIS A 7 -4.83 15.33 17.25
C HIS A 7 -4.74 13.84 17.58
N CYS A 8 -3.55 13.30 17.85
CA CYS A 8 -3.38 11.92 18.31
C CYS A 8 -4.20 11.65 19.58
N ALA A 9 -4.13 12.54 20.58
CA ALA A 9 -4.93 12.42 21.80
C ALA A 9 -6.45 12.45 21.53
N LEU A 10 -6.91 13.34 20.64
CA LEU A 10 -8.34 13.47 20.30
C LEU A 10 -8.91 12.23 19.61
N PHE A 11 -8.12 11.57 18.76
CA PHE A 11 -8.55 10.38 18.01
C PHE A 11 -8.09 9.08 18.67
N GLN A 12 -7.67 9.12 19.94
CA GLN A 12 -7.20 7.95 20.69
C GLN A 12 -6.13 7.16 19.92
N SER A 13 -5.17 7.87 19.31
CA SER A 13 -4.11 7.29 18.52
C SER A 13 -2.75 7.52 19.16
N SER A 14 -1.86 6.53 19.05
CA SER A 14 -0.47 6.70 19.44
C SER A 14 0.27 7.67 18.52
N VAL A 15 1.18 8.46 19.08
CA VAL A 15 2.02 9.38 18.32
C VAL A 15 3.07 8.57 17.55
N GLY A 16 3.00 8.61 16.22
CA GLY A 16 3.98 7.95 15.35
C GLY A 16 5.42 8.42 15.64
N VAL A 17 6.28 7.48 16.04
CA VAL A 17 7.68 7.75 16.45
C VAL A 17 8.47 8.41 15.32
N THR A 18 8.33 7.90 14.09
CA THR A 18 9.02 8.38 12.90
C THR A 18 8.63 9.82 12.54
N ILE A 19 7.35 10.17 12.66
CA ILE A 19 6.86 11.55 12.50
C ILE A 19 7.43 12.44 13.60
N LYS A 20 7.40 11.98 14.86
CA LYS A 20 7.91 12.75 16.00
C LYS A 20 9.40 13.06 15.85
N GLN A 21 10.21 12.07 15.48
CA GLN A 21 11.64 12.23 15.24
C GLN A 21 11.90 13.16 14.04
N SER A 22 11.16 12.99 12.95
CA SER A 22 11.32 13.84 11.75
C SER A 22 11.00 15.30 12.05
N LEU A 23 9.91 15.57 12.77
CA LEU A 23 9.54 16.92 13.21
C LEU A 23 10.59 17.53 14.14
N LYS A 24 11.10 16.75 15.11
CA LYS A 24 12.14 17.21 16.03
C LYS A 24 13.42 17.60 15.28
N ARG A 25 13.88 16.73 14.37
CA ARG A 25 15.03 17.00 13.50
C ARG A 25 14.84 18.26 12.64
N CYS A 26 13.64 18.45 12.08
CA CYS A 26 13.33 19.64 11.29
C CYS A 26 13.42 20.93 12.11
N ILE A 27 12.94 20.91 13.36
CA ILE A 27 13.02 22.05 14.28
C ILE A 27 14.48 22.34 14.65
N GLU A 28 15.26 21.31 15.01
CA GLU A 28 16.65 21.45 15.45
C GLU A 28 17.58 21.98 14.34
N ASN A 29 17.31 21.64 13.08
CA ASN A 29 18.15 22.02 11.94
C ASN A 29 17.55 23.16 11.10
N GLU A 30 16.43 23.76 11.54
CA GLU A 30 15.71 24.81 10.81
C GLU A 30 15.36 24.43 9.36
N ILE A 31 15.10 23.15 9.10
CA ILE A 31 14.72 22.64 7.79
C ILE A 31 13.23 22.35 7.72
N VAL A 32 12.66 22.49 6.53
CA VAL A 32 11.26 22.19 6.27
C VAL A 32 11.05 20.67 6.16
N LEU A 33 9.97 20.17 6.75
CA LEU A 33 9.57 18.77 6.60
C LEU A 33 8.98 18.54 5.19
N THR A 34 9.67 17.74 4.38
CA THR A 34 9.26 17.39 3.01
C THR A 34 8.74 15.96 2.88
N LYS A 35 9.09 15.06 3.81
CA LYS A 35 8.69 13.66 3.79
C LYS A 35 8.00 13.27 5.09
N PHE A 36 6.77 12.79 5.00
CA PHE A 36 6.01 12.27 6.12
C PHE A 36 6.05 10.75 6.07
N VAL A 37 6.54 10.12 7.14
CA VAL A 37 6.56 8.66 7.25
C VAL A 37 5.79 8.26 8.50
N LEU A 38 4.61 7.69 8.30
CA LEU A 38 3.75 7.16 9.35
C LEU A 38 3.87 5.64 9.37
N THR A 39 4.41 5.11 10.46
CA THR A 39 4.61 3.67 10.64
C THR A 39 3.91 3.18 11.90
N SER A 40 3.53 1.90 11.90
CA SER A 40 3.17 1.24 13.16
C SER A 40 4.36 1.21 14.11
N SER A 41 4.08 1.21 15.42
CA SER A 41 5.10 1.06 16.45
C SER A 41 5.25 -0.43 16.74
N GLU A 42 6.34 -1.05 16.27
CA GLU A 42 6.58 -2.50 16.43
C GLU A 42 6.86 -2.94 17.88
N ASN A 43 7.00 -1.99 18.80
CA ASN A 43 7.45 -2.25 20.16
C ASN A 43 6.39 -1.91 21.22
N SER A 44 5.39 -2.76 21.40
CA SER A 44 4.75 -2.92 22.71
C SER A 44 3.86 -4.16 22.77
N ARG A 45 4.34 -5.16 23.51
CA ARG A 45 3.48 -6.18 24.12
C ARG A 45 2.62 -5.49 25.18
N GLY A 46 1.42 -5.05 24.82
CA GLY A 46 0.37 -4.59 25.76
C GLY A 46 -0.23 -3.21 25.45
N ASP A 47 -1.57 -3.13 25.54
CA ASP A 47 -2.49 -1.98 25.79
C ASP A 47 -2.26 -0.60 25.14
N MET A 48 -1.31 -0.46 24.21
CA MET A 48 -1.10 0.79 23.48
C MET A 48 -2.08 0.92 22.32
N GLN A 49 -2.71 2.08 22.24
CA GLN A 49 -3.60 2.45 21.13
C GLN A 49 -2.86 2.40 19.78
N PRO A 50 -3.51 1.95 18.70
CA PRO A 50 -2.87 1.89 17.40
C PRO A 50 -2.53 3.27 16.84
N VAL A 51 -1.54 3.31 15.94
CA VAL A 51 -1.24 4.51 15.13
C VAL A 51 -2.30 4.61 14.03
N SER A 52 -2.90 5.79 13.87
CA SER A 52 -3.96 6.09 12.90
C SER A 52 -3.51 7.18 11.93
N LEU A 53 -4.01 7.11 10.68
CA LEU A 53 -3.73 8.09 9.64
C LEU A 53 -4.44 9.43 9.89
N THR A 54 -5.68 9.39 10.36
CA THR A 54 -6.56 10.57 10.49
C THR A 54 -5.92 11.75 11.26
N PRO A 55 -5.26 11.56 12.42
CA PRO A 55 -4.55 12.64 13.11
C PRO A 55 -3.50 13.36 12.26
N LEU A 56 -2.77 12.61 11.44
CA LEU A 56 -1.74 13.17 10.58
C LEU A 56 -2.37 14.00 9.45
N LEU A 57 -3.40 13.48 8.78
CA LEU A 57 -4.10 14.23 7.72
C LEU A 57 -4.71 15.53 8.28
N ARG A 58 -5.29 15.48 9.48
CA ARG A 58 -5.84 16.67 10.14
C ARG A 58 -4.75 17.69 10.49
N THR A 59 -3.60 17.22 10.95
CA THR A 59 -2.44 18.09 11.20
C THR A 59 -1.96 18.77 9.92
N ILE A 60 -1.83 18.01 8.83
CA ILE A 60 -1.41 18.55 7.52
C ILE A 60 -2.36 19.65 7.07
N ARG A 61 -3.67 19.45 7.29
CA ARG A 61 -4.71 20.42 6.97
C ARG A 61 -4.64 21.69 7.82
N ASP A 62 -4.63 21.54 9.14
CA ASP A 62 -4.68 22.66 10.07
C ASP A 62 -3.43 23.54 10.00
N GLU A 63 -2.26 22.92 9.87
CA GLU A 63 -0.96 23.61 9.81
C GLU A 63 -0.57 24.02 8.38
N ARG A 64 -1.37 23.65 7.36
CA ARG A 64 -1.12 23.94 5.94
C ARG A 64 0.31 23.60 5.52
N TYR A 65 0.68 22.32 5.58
CA TYR A 65 2.00 21.90 5.11
C TYR A 65 2.09 21.98 3.57
N MET A 66 2.46 23.16 3.05
CA MET A 66 2.53 23.48 1.62
C MET A 66 3.88 23.14 0.97
N LEU A 67 4.75 22.38 1.65
CA LEU A 67 6.08 22.00 1.17
C LEU A 67 6.34 20.48 1.29
N GLY A 68 5.34 19.74 1.77
CA GLY A 68 5.37 18.27 1.82
C GLY A 68 5.33 17.68 0.42
N LYS A 69 6.31 16.84 0.09
CA LYS A 69 6.45 16.18 -1.22
C LYS A 69 6.05 14.70 -1.16
N GLU A 70 6.35 14.03 -0.06
CA GLU A 70 6.22 12.58 0.07
C GLU A 70 5.37 12.22 1.29
N LEU A 71 4.40 11.33 1.10
CA LEU A 71 3.59 10.74 2.16
C LEU A 71 3.72 9.22 2.12
N CYS A 72 4.30 8.65 3.18
CA CYS A 72 4.55 7.23 3.34
C CYS A 72 3.71 6.70 4.51
N ILE A 73 2.90 5.68 4.24
CA ILE A 73 1.98 5.04 5.20
C ILE A 73 2.30 3.56 5.23
N TRP A 74 2.94 3.09 6.30
CA TRP A 74 3.49 1.73 6.36
C TRP A 74 2.99 0.95 7.58
N GLY A 75 2.41 -0.22 7.34
CA GLY A 75 2.09 -1.18 8.40
C GLY A 75 0.99 -0.74 9.37
N ILE A 76 0.22 0.31 9.05
CA ILE A 76 -0.91 0.75 9.87
C ILE A 76 -2.23 0.24 9.28
N GLN A 77 -3.22 -0.04 10.13
CA GLN A 77 -4.55 -0.39 9.64
C GLN A 77 -5.25 0.84 9.07
N LEU A 78 -5.74 0.74 7.83
CA LEU A 78 -6.51 1.80 7.17
C LEU A 78 -7.96 1.40 7.06
N SER A 79 -8.85 2.30 7.48
CA SER A 79 -10.28 2.19 7.18
C SER A 79 -10.60 2.81 5.82
N ASN A 80 -11.76 2.47 5.27
CA ASN A 80 -12.28 3.09 4.06
C ASN A 80 -12.40 4.62 4.22
N GLN A 81 -12.73 5.08 5.43
CA GLN A 81 -12.80 6.51 5.74
C GLN A 81 -11.41 7.17 5.73
N ASP A 82 -10.35 6.48 6.19
CA ASP A 82 -8.98 6.99 6.10
C ASP A 82 -8.56 7.18 4.64
N ILE A 83 -8.86 6.21 3.77
CA ILE A 83 -8.55 6.28 2.34
C ILE A 83 -9.35 7.38 1.64
N ALA A 84 -10.64 7.53 1.96
CA ALA A 84 -11.45 8.62 1.43
C ALA A 84 -10.90 9.99 1.84
N ASN A 85 -10.50 10.15 3.10
CA ASN A 85 -9.91 11.39 3.60
C ASN A 85 -8.55 11.67 2.97
N LEU A 86 -7.74 10.64 2.73
CA LEU A 86 -6.48 10.74 2.02
C LEU A 86 -6.71 11.17 0.57
N ALA A 87 -7.65 10.55 -0.14
CA ALA A 87 -8.00 10.90 -1.51
C ALA A 87 -8.45 12.38 -1.61
N LEU A 88 -9.32 12.83 -0.70
CA LEU A 88 -9.72 14.24 -0.60
C LEU A 88 -8.56 15.21 -0.28
N LEU A 89 -7.49 14.74 0.36
CA LEU A 89 -6.29 15.57 0.60
C LEU A 89 -5.45 15.73 -0.67
N LEU A 90 -5.46 14.71 -1.55
CA LEU A 90 -4.67 14.65 -2.77
C LEU A 90 -5.33 15.35 -3.96
N GLU A 91 -6.66 15.40 -3.97
CA GLU A 91 -7.46 16.07 -4.99
C GLU A 91 -7.18 17.58 -5.04
N LEU A 92 -7.05 18.11 -6.26
CA LEU A 92 -6.83 19.54 -6.54
C LEU A 92 -8.13 20.34 -6.64
N ASP A 93 -9.26 19.76 -6.25
CA ASP A 93 -10.60 20.35 -6.34
C ASP A 93 -11.01 21.16 -5.10
N GLY A 94 -10.16 21.18 -4.07
CA GLY A 94 -10.36 21.89 -2.82
C GLY A 94 -9.84 23.33 -2.78
N ARG A 95 -10.16 24.05 -1.69
CA ARG A 95 -9.62 25.40 -1.42
C ARG A 95 -8.11 25.44 -1.20
N THR A 96 -7.52 24.29 -0.85
CA THR A 96 -6.11 24.15 -0.54
C THR A 96 -5.56 22.97 -1.33
N THR A 97 -4.59 23.24 -2.19
CA THR A 97 -3.87 22.21 -2.95
C THR A 97 -2.60 21.83 -2.20
N TYR A 98 -2.46 20.55 -1.83
CA TYR A 98 -1.23 20.05 -1.19
C TYR A 98 -0.25 19.53 -2.26
N PRO A 99 1.07 19.77 -2.12
CA PRO A 99 2.03 19.47 -3.18
C PRO A 99 2.62 18.06 -3.11
N PHE A 100 1.88 17.10 -2.56
CA PHE A 100 2.32 15.71 -2.52
C PHE A 100 2.44 15.16 -3.94
N CYS A 101 3.66 14.73 -4.29
CA CYS A 101 3.98 14.14 -5.59
C CYS A 101 4.36 12.65 -5.49
N SER A 102 4.54 12.12 -4.29
CA SER A 102 4.76 10.69 -4.03
C SER A 102 3.88 10.20 -2.89
N LEU A 103 3.20 9.08 -3.10
CA LEU A 103 2.42 8.36 -2.11
C LEU A 103 2.91 6.91 -2.01
N GLU A 104 3.19 6.45 -0.81
CA GLU A 104 3.49 5.04 -0.53
C GLU A 104 2.50 4.50 0.49
N ILE A 105 1.79 3.42 0.16
CA ILE A 105 0.96 2.66 1.09
C ILE A 105 1.43 1.20 1.06
N ILE A 106 2.20 0.81 2.07
CA ILE A 106 2.91 -0.47 2.11
C ILE A 106 2.55 -1.24 3.38
N HIS A 107 2.58 -2.57 3.34
CA HIS A 107 2.23 -3.45 4.47
C HIS A 107 0.85 -3.14 5.07
N THR A 108 -0.08 -2.67 4.23
CA THR A 108 -1.41 -2.25 4.65
C THR A 108 -2.45 -2.93 3.78
N VAL A 109 -3.50 -3.46 4.39
CA VAL A 109 -4.62 -4.07 3.67
C VAL A 109 -5.53 -2.97 3.14
N ILE A 110 -5.79 -2.96 1.84
CA ILE A 110 -6.68 -2.03 1.16
C ILE A 110 -7.73 -2.85 0.39
N ASP A 111 -9.01 -2.53 0.59
CA ASP A 111 -10.10 -3.19 -0.12
C ASP A 111 -10.34 -2.59 -1.52
N ALA A 112 -11.17 -3.27 -2.33
CA ALA A 112 -11.44 -2.85 -3.71
C ALA A 112 -12.06 -1.44 -3.78
N TRP A 113 -12.97 -1.12 -2.86
CA TRP A 113 -13.60 0.20 -2.80
C TRP A 113 -12.58 1.30 -2.52
N SER A 114 -11.65 1.05 -1.60
CA SER A 114 -10.59 1.98 -1.23
C SER A 114 -9.62 2.22 -2.39
N VAL A 115 -9.26 1.16 -3.13
CA VAL A 115 -8.46 1.28 -4.36
C VAL A 115 -9.20 2.12 -5.41
N GLU A 116 -10.50 1.86 -5.63
CA GLU A 116 -11.33 2.62 -6.57
C GLU A 116 -11.42 4.09 -6.17
N ARG A 117 -11.68 4.38 -4.88
CA ARG A 117 -11.75 5.75 -4.36
C ARG A 117 -10.42 6.49 -4.54
N LEU A 118 -9.30 5.84 -4.28
CA LEU A 118 -7.97 6.42 -4.50
C LEU A 118 -7.72 6.64 -5.99
N GLY A 119 -8.14 5.70 -6.84
CA GLY A 119 -8.05 5.78 -8.30
C GLY A 119 -8.75 7.00 -8.88
N VAL A 120 -9.91 7.40 -8.34
CA VAL A 120 -10.63 8.63 -8.74
C VAL A 120 -9.82 9.89 -8.45
N ALA A 121 -9.01 9.91 -7.38
CA ALA A 121 -8.20 11.06 -7.03
C ALA A 121 -6.96 11.23 -7.91
N LEU A 122 -6.41 10.14 -8.49
CA LEU A 122 -5.14 10.17 -9.22
C LEU A 122 -5.12 11.18 -10.38
N PRO A 123 -6.11 11.22 -11.31
CA PRO A 123 -6.09 12.13 -12.45
C PRO A 123 -6.15 13.61 -12.07
N VAL A 124 -6.67 13.91 -10.88
CA VAL A 124 -6.88 15.26 -10.36
C VAL A 124 -5.95 15.57 -9.19
N SER A 125 -4.83 14.85 -9.06
CA SER A 125 -3.82 15.05 -8.02
C SER A 125 -2.48 15.53 -8.58
N ASN A 126 -1.56 15.94 -7.69
CA ASN A 126 -0.16 16.24 -8.03
C ASN A 126 0.75 14.98 -8.02
N LEU A 127 0.18 13.78 -7.79
CA LEU A 127 0.97 12.56 -7.65
C LEU A 127 1.65 12.18 -8.98
N ARG A 128 2.95 11.93 -8.89
CA ARG A 128 3.79 11.41 -9.99
C ARG A 128 4.28 9.99 -9.71
N SER A 129 4.30 9.59 -8.45
CA SER A 129 4.70 8.27 -7.99
C SER A 129 3.67 7.75 -7.00
N ILE A 130 3.23 6.51 -7.21
CA ILE A 130 2.40 5.78 -6.26
C ILE A 130 2.99 4.39 -6.08
N VAL A 131 3.20 4.01 -4.83
CA VAL A 131 3.67 2.67 -4.45
C VAL A 131 2.61 2.04 -3.56
N LEU A 132 2.02 0.94 -4.04
CA LEU A 132 1.05 0.13 -3.29
C LEU A 132 1.61 -1.28 -3.14
N ASP A 133 1.40 -1.88 -1.97
CA ASP A 133 1.85 -3.23 -1.68
C ASP A 133 0.79 -4.27 -2.05
N TYR A 134 0.85 -4.78 -3.28
CA TYR A 134 -0.02 -5.84 -3.78
C TYR A 134 0.34 -7.22 -3.20
N THR A 135 1.48 -7.34 -2.51
CA THR A 135 2.07 -8.59 -2.00
C THR A 135 1.16 -9.27 -0.97
N ASN A 136 0.50 -8.48 -0.12
CA ASN A 136 -0.46 -9.00 0.87
C ASN A 136 -1.75 -9.55 0.23
N LEU A 137 -2.21 -8.93 -0.87
CA LEU A 137 -3.36 -9.44 -1.63
C LEU A 137 -3.02 -10.80 -2.25
N ILE A 138 -1.81 -10.94 -2.78
CA ILE A 138 -1.30 -12.20 -3.34
C ILE A 138 -1.18 -13.25 -2.23
N LYS A 139 -0.57 -12.90 -1.09
CA LYS A 139 -0.27 -13.84 -0.01
C LYS A 139 -1.52 -14.38 0.67
N TYR A 140 -2.42 -13.49 1.12
CA TYR A 140 -3.44 -13.85 2.11
C TYR A 140 -4.88 -13.92 1.58
N SER A 141 -5.16 -13.45 0.36
CA SER A 141 -6.55 -13.42 -0.11
C SER A 141 -7.06 -14.82 -0.49
N GLU A 142 -8.07 -15.35 0.20
CA GLU A 142 -8.72 -16.62 -0.16
C GLU A 142 -9.67 -16.49 -1.36
N HIS A 143 -10.13 -15.28 -1.66
CA HIS A 143 -11.15 -15.02 -2.67
C HIS A 143 -10.60 -14.46 -3.98
N LEU A 144 -9.35 -13.99 -3.98
CA LEU A 144 -8.72 -13.44 -5.19
C LEU A 144 -8.39 -14.58 -6.17
N ILE A 145 -9.05 -14.53 -7.34
CA ILE A 145 -8.92 -15.53 -8.40
C ILE A 145 -8.06 -15.06 -9.57
N GLU A 146 -8.00 -13.75 -9.82
CA GLU A 146 -7.24 -13.14 -10.89
C GLU A 146 -6.70 -11.79 -10.43
N LEU A 147 -5.43 -11.52 -10.77
CA LEU A 147 -4.76 -10.24 -10.57
C LEU A 147 -4.00 -9.91 -11.86
N ASP A 148 -4.49 -8.92 -12.60
CA ASP A 148 -3.87 -8.46 -13.84
C ASP A 148 -3.01 -7.23 -13.55
N LEU A 149 -1.70 -7.40 -13.56
CA LEU A 149 -0.71 -6.33 -13.43
C LEU A 149 0.00 -6.06 -14.76
N ASP A 150 -0.45 -6.65 -15.88
CA ASP A 150 0.13 -6.39 -17.19
C ASP A 150 -0.05 -4.92 -17.62
N GLY A 151 0.88 -4.40 -18.42
CA GLY A 151 0.91 -3.00 -18.83
C GLY A 151 1.40 -2.02 -17.75
N ASN A 152 1.77 -2.49 -16.55
CA ASN A 152 2.39 -1.65 -15.51
C ASN A 152 3.93 -1.69 -15.60
N ALA A 153 4.60 -0.63 -15.16
CA ALA A 153 6.06 -0.58 -15.05
C ALA A 153 6.55 -1.34 -13.82
N ILE A 154 6.48 -2.67 -13.86
CA ILE A 154 6.95 -3.55 -12.78
C ILE A 154 8.44 -3.80 -12.99
N GLY A 155 9.26 -3.38 -12.03
CA GLY A 155 10.70 -3.66 -12.01
C GLY A 155 11.04 -5.03 -11.41
N GLU A 156 12.32 -5.40 -11.50
CA GLU A 156 12.81 -6.71 -11.02
C GLU A 156 12.59 -6.90 -9.51
N LEU A 157 12.78 -5.84 -8.70
CA LEU A 157 12.57 -5.88 -7.25
C LEU A 157 11.11 -6.22 -6.90
N CYS A 158 10.16 -5.49 -7.48
CA CYS A 158 8.73 -5.74 -7.26
C CYS A 158 8.31 -7.13 -7.77
N SER A 159 8.92 -7.60 -8.85
CA SER A 159 8.68 -8.94 -9.38
C SER A 159 9.18 -10.04 -8.44
N ALA A 160 10.30 -9.80 -7.73
CA ALA A 160 10.78 -10.70 -6.70
C ALA A 160 9.80 -10.78 -5.52
N ASP A 161 9.26 -9.64 -5.07
CA ASP A 161 8.26 -9.59 -3.99
C ASP A 161 6.97 -10.34 -4.38
N ILE A 162 6.49 -10.13 -5.61
CA ILE A 162 5.35 -10.88 -6.17
C ILE A 162 5.61 -12.38 -6.17
N LEU A 163 6.81 -12.79 -6.60
CA LEU A 163 7.19 -14.19 -6.67
C LEU A 163 7.26 -14.83 -5.27
N ASP A 164 7.82 -14.12 -4.29
CA ASP A 164 7.93 -14.62 -2.92
C ASP A 164 6.56 -14.75 -2.25
N ALA A 165 5.65 -13.79 -2.47
CA ALA A 165 4.25 -13.94 -2.03
C ALA A 165 3.55 -15.15 -2.66
N LEU A 166 3.78 -15.43 -3.95
CA LEU A 166 3.21 -16.61 -4.60
C LEU A 166 3.77 -17.92 -4.03
N LYS A 167 5.06 -17.96 -3.66
CA LYS A 167 5.67 -19.12 -3.00
C LYS A 167 5.07 -19.33 -1.60
N GLU A 168 4.91 -18.26 -0.83
CA GLU A 168 4.27 -18.33 0.49
C GLU A 168 2.82 -18.80 0.39
N ARG A 169 2.06 -18.25 -0.56
CA ARG A 169 0.70 -18.69 -0.89
C ARG A 169 0.63 -20.20 -1.18
N LEU A 170 1.61 -20.71 -1.95
CA LEU A 170 1.71 -22.14 -2.26
C LEU A 170 2.02 -22.98 -1.01
N ASN A 171 2.92 -22.50 -0.14
CA ASN A 171 3.28 -23.16 1.12
C ASN A 171 2.08 -23.23 2.08
N GLU A 172 1.26 -22.20 2.12
CA GLU A 172 0.04 -22.11 2.93
C GLU A 172 -1.17 -22.83 2.30
N LYS A 173 -1.02 -23.43 1.10
CA LYS A 173 -2.08 -24.16 0.38
C LYS A 173 -3.32 -23.30 0.06
N MET A 174 -3.11 -22.01 -0.17
CA MET A 174 -4.17 -21.07 -0.49
C MET A 174 -4.78 -21.35 -1.89
N PRO A 175 -6.01 -20.85 -2.17
CA PRO A 175 -6.65 -21.00 -3.47
C PRO A 175 -5.81 -20.47 -4.63
N ASN A 176 -5.99 -21.01 -5.83
CA ASN A 176 -5.16 -20.60 -6.97
C ASN A 176 -5.47 -19.16 -7.40
N LEU A 177 -4.43 -18.38 -7.67
CA LEU A 177 -4.52 -16.98 -8.12
C LEU A 177 -3.86 -16.85 -9.48
N ASN A 178 -4.64 -16.55 -10.53
CA ASN A 178 -4.13 -16.24 -11.86
C ASN A 178 -3.49 -14.84 -11.89
N ILE A 179 -2.18 -14.75 -12.00
CA ILE A 179 -1.48 -13.46 -12.09
C ILE A 179 -0.95 -13.21 -13.50
N LYS A 180 -1.07 -11.97 -13.97
CA LYS A 180 -0.40 -11.47 -15.17
C LYS A 180 0.50 -10.31 -14.78
N VAL A 181 1.68 -10.25 -15.39
CA VAL A 181 2.70 -9.23 -15.14
C VAL A 181 3.31 -8.80 -16.46
N THR A 182 3.86 -7.59 -16.51
CA THR A 182 4.49 -7.03 -17.72
C THR A 182 5.78 -7.77 -18.09
N TYR A 183 6.09 -7.80 -19.39
CA TYR A 183 7.31 -8.41 -19.95
C TYR A 183 8.62 -7.65 -19.69
N GLN A 184 8.60 -6.52 -18.97
CA GLN A 184 9.78 -5.66 -18.74
C GLN A 184 10.72 -6.15 -17.63
N ILE A 185 10.61 -7.43 -17.25
CA ILE A 185 11.41 -8.09 -16.21
C ILE A 185 12.21 -9.23 -16.83
N SER A 186 13.18 -9.78 -16.10
CA SER A 186 13.96 -10.91 -16.60
C SER A 186 13.06 -12.09 -16.99
N SER A 187 13.40 -12.78 -18.08
CA SER A 187 12.63 -13.94 -18.56
C SER A 187 12.54 -15.05 -17.51
N GLU A 188 13.53 -15.14 -16.61
CA GLU A 188 13.55 -16.08 -15.50
C GLU A 188 12.50 -15.73 -14.45
N THR A 189 12.46 -14.47 -14.03
CA THR A 189 11.49 -13.98 -13.04
C THR A 189 10.07 -14.05 -13.60
N PHE A 190 9.86 -13.62 -14.85
CA PHE A 190 8.57 -13.76 -15.54
C PHE A 190 8.08 -15.22 -15.58
N GLY A 191 8.97 -16.14 -15.99
CA GLY A 191 8.65 -17.56 -16.05
C GLY A 191 8.33 -18.15 -14.68
N SER A 192 9.01 -17.69 -13.63
CA SER A 192 8.79 -18.13 -12.25
C SER A 192 7.45 -17.63 -11.70
N ILE A 193 7.11 -16.36 -11.94
CA ILE A 193 5.80 -15.80 -11.56
C ILE A 193 4.69 -16.57 -12.27
N PHE A 194 4.80 -16.79 -13.58
CA PHE A 194 3.78 -17.53 -14.34
C PHE A 194 3.57 -18.97 -13.82
N LYS A 195 4.66 -19.68 -13.48
CA LYS A 195 4.59 -21.04 -12.93
C LYS A 195 3.89 -21.09 -11.57
N ASN A 196 4.09 -20.08 -10.72
CA ASN A 196 3.49 -20.04 -9.38
C ASN A 196 2.09 -19.43 -9.37
N GLY A 197 1.78 -18.52 -10.29
CA GLY A 197 0.45 -17.93 -10.50
C GLY A 197 -0.50 -18.76 -11.38
N LYS A 198 -0.03 -19.85 -11.99
CA LYS A 198 -0.93 -20.83 -12.63
C LYS A 198 -0.66 -22.24 -12.12
N LYS A 199 -1.48 -22.68 -11.18
CA LYS A 199 -1.86 -24.09 -11.09
C LYS A 199 -3.38 -24.19 -11.04
N SER A 200 -4.02 -24.66 -12.11
CA SER A 200 -5.37 -25.22 -12.03
C SER A 200 -5.46 -26.45 -12.93
N LYS A 201 -5.69 -27.58 -12.26
CA LYS A 201 -6.30 -28.84 -12.72
C LYS A 201 -5.81 -29.40 -14.07
N SER A 202 -4.80 -30.27 -14.02
CA SER A 202 -4.73 -31.38 -14.98
C SER A 202 -5.92 -32.31 -14.72
N THR A 203 -7.06 -32.05 -15.37
CA THR A 203 -8.08 -33.08 -15.56
C THR A 203 -7.48 -34.06 -16.56
N ARG A 204 -6.98 -35.17 -16.02
CA ARG A 204 -6.47 -36.33 -16.78
C ARG A 204 -7.55 -36.76 -17.78
N LYS A 205 -7.41 -36.42 -19.07
CA LYS A 205 -8.26 -37.00 -20.13
C LYS A 205 -8.08 -38.52 -20.06
N LYS A 206 -9.11 -39.23 -19.57
CA LYS A 206 -9.19 -40.69 -19.60
C LYS A 206 -9.04 -41.12 -21.07
N LYS A 207 -7.94 -41.80 -21.39
CA LYS A 207 -7.75 -42.55 -22.64
C LYS A 207 -8.96 -43.48 -22.78
N LYS A 208 -9.83 -43.23 -23.76
CA LYS A 208 -10.84 -44.21 -24.17
C LYS A 208 -10.08 -45.41 -24.72
N LYS A 209 -10.06 -46.52 -23.97
CA LYS A 209 -9.68 -47.83 -24.50
C LYS A 209 -10.77 -48.23 -25.50
N THR A 210 -10.44 -48.20 -26.79
CA THR A 210 -11.18 -48.98 -27.79
C THR A 210 -10.92 -50.45 -27.48
N THR A 211 -11.98 -51.17 -27.11
CA THR A 211 -11.93 -52.60 -26.83
C THR A 211 -12.66 -53.28 -28.00
N LYS A 212 -11.91 -54.13 -28.70
CA LYS A 212 -12.30 -55.10 -29.75
C LYS A 212 -13.00 -54.57 -30.99
#